data_AF-A0A1C3NWR0-F1
#
_entry.id   AF-A0A1C3NWR0-F1
#
_cell.length_a   1.000
_cell.length_b   1.000
_cell.length_c   1.000
_cell.angle_alpha   90.00
_cell.angle_beta   90.00
_cell.angle_gamma   90.00
#
_symmetry.space_group_name_H-M   'P 1'
#
loop_
_entity.id
_entity.type
_entity.pdbx_description
1 polymer ?
#
loop_
_entity_poly.entity_id
_entity_poly.type
_entity_poly.pdbx_seq_one_letter_code
_entity_poly.pdbx_strand_id
1 'polypeptide(L)'
;MHVLTQVEKGGELGAESSLTKLQWSQTHQQLWETFDDLLGPEATLARPRPDADMRSMHREAMWSRSVTIWGGSSQVQRTIVAERVLGLPR
;
A
#
# COMPACT_ATOMS: atom_id res chain seq x y z
N MET A 1 0.04 16.57 1.28
CA MET A 1 -1.09 15.89 1.96
C MET A 1 -2.41 16.61 1.66
N HIS A 2 -2.85 16.66 0.40
CA HIS A 2 -4.02 17.47 0.00
C HIS A 2 -5.33 16.99 0.65
N VAL A 3 -5.63 15.68 0.54
CA VAL A 3 -6.86 15.07 1.08
C VAL A 3 -6.99 15.31 2.59
N LEU A 4 -5.90 15.13 3.35
CA LEU A 4 -5.89 15.39 4.79
C LEU A 4 -6.24 16.85 5.11
N THR A 5 -5.62 17.80 4.40
CA THR A 5 -5.90 19.23 4.59
C THR A 5 -7.35 19.59 4.25
N GLN A 6 -7.98 18.93 3.27
CA GLN A 6 -9.40 19.15 2.98
C GLN A 6 -10.29 18.65 4.11
N VAL A 7 -10.01 17.44 4.62
CA VAL A 7 -10.76 16.87 5.75
C VAL A 7 -10.62 17.72 7.01
N GLU A 8 -9.42 18.21 7.31
CA GLU A 8 -9.18 19.14 8.43
C GLU A 8 -9.98 20.44 8.32
N LYS A 9 -10.28 20.89 7.10
CA LYS A 9 -11.12 22.06 6.82
C LYS A 9 -12.62 21.75 6.80
N GLY A 10 -13.03 20.53 7.17
CA GLY A 10 -14.41 20.08 7.17
C GLY A 10 -14.92 19.58 5.80
N GLY A 11 -14.04 19.44 4.80
CA GLY A 11 -14.38 18.78 3.55
C GLY A 11 -14.57 17.27 3.72
N GLU A 12 -15.34 16.66 2.84
CA GLU A 12 -15.47 15.20 2.83
C GLU A 12 -14.20 14.53 2.27
N LEU A 13 -13.93 13.29 2.70
CA LEU A 13 -12.76 12.52 2.27
C LEU A 13 -12.72 12.29 0.74
N GLY A 14 -13.90 12.22 0.10
CA GLY A 14 -14.07 12.19 -1.34
C GLY A 14 -13.47 10.97 -2.07
N ALA A 15 -13.74 10.87 -3.37
CA ALA A 15 -13.17 9.83 -4.23
C ALA A 15 -11.65 10.00 -4.46
N GLU A 16 -11.13 11.20 -4.23
CA GLU A 16 -9.70 11.53 -4.37
C GLU A 16 -8.83 10.78 -3.34
N SER A 17 -9.43 10.37 -2.21
CA SER A 17 -8.76 9.50 -1.24
C SER A 17 -8.36 8.13 -1.82
N SER A 18 -9.05 7.66 -2.88
CA SER A 18 -8.67 6.43 -3.57
C SER A 18 -7.29 6.54 -4.24
N LEU A 19 -6.90 7.72 -4.73
CA LEU A 19 -5.55 7.97 -5.25
C LEU A 19 -4.51 7.85 -4.14
N THR A 20 -4.78 8.43 -2.97
CA THR A 20 -3.89 8.33 -1.81
C THR A 20 -3.69 6.87 -1.40
N LYS A 21 -4.77 6.06 -1.36
CA LYS A 21 -4.67 4.64 -1.01
C LYS A 21 -3.88 3.84 -2.04
N LEU A 22 -4.11 4.08 -3.33
CA LEU A 22 -3.34 3.43 -4.40
C LEU A 22 -1.85 3.75 -4.29
N GLN A 23 -1.52 5.05 -4.21
CA GLN A 23 -0.15 5.52 -4.06
C GLN A 23 0.53 4.87 -2.85
N TRP A 24 -0.10 4.95 -1.68
CA TRP A 24 0.46 4.39 -0.44
C TRP A 24 0.64 2.88 -0.52
N SER A 25 -0.41 2.14 -0.89
CA SER A 25 -0.37 0.67 -0.87
C SER A 25 0.64 0.11 -1.87
N GLN A 26 0.74 0.70 -3.07
CA GLN A 26 1.73 0.30 -4.07
C GLN A 26 3.15 0.63 -3.62
N THR A 27 3.38 1.84 -3.11
CA THR A 27 4.71 2.24 -2.62
C THR A 27 5.15 1.37 -1.44
N HIS A 28 4.23 1.08 -0.52
CA HIS A 28 4.50 0.25 0.65
C HIS A 28 4.85 -1.18 0.25
N GLN A 29 4.12 -1.77 -0.69
CA GLN A 29 4.44 -3.10 -1.20
C GLN A 29 5.78 -3.13 -1.94
N GLN A 30 6.07 -2.14 -2.80
CA GLN A 30 7.34 -2.05 -3.53
C GLN A 30 8.55 -1.89 -2.60
N LEU A 31 8.40 -1.15 -1.50
CA LEU A 31 9.43 -1.02 -0.49
C LEU A 31 9.81 -2.39 0.11
N TRP A 32 8.80 -3.20 0.43
CA TRP A 32 9.03 -4.51 1.03
C TRP A 32 9.44 -5.57 0.02
N GLU A 33 9.00 -5.47 -1.24
CA GLU A 33 9.57 -6.26 -2.34
C GLU A 33 11.06 -5.95 -2.51
N THR A 34 11.46 -4.69 -2.40
CA THR A 34 12.88 -4.30 -2.42
C THR A 34 13.65 -4.90 -1.23
N PHE A 35 13.04 -4.95 -0.04
CA PHE A 35 13.63 -5.61 1.12
C PHE A 35 13.84 -7.12 0.88
N ASP A 36 12.84 -7.80 0.33
CA ASP A 36 12.94 -9.23 0.00
C ASP A 36 14.00 -9.46 -1.08
N ASP A 37 14.08 -8.61 -2.11
CA ASP A 37 15.09 -8.68 -3.17
C ASP A 37 16.52 -8.52 -2.64
N LEU A 38 16.73 -7.67 -1.62
CA LEU A 38 18.04 -7.50 -0.97
C LEU A 38 18.47 -8.74 -0.17
N LEU A 39 17.52 -9.46 0.43
CA LEU A 39 17.79 -10.73 1.12
C LEU A 39 17.89 -11.91 0.14
N GLY A 40 17.31 -11.78 -1.04
CA GLY A 40 17.25 -12.83 -2.04
C GLY A 40 16.58 -14.10 -1.48
N PRO A 41 17.13 -15.30 -1.71
CA PRO A 41 16.53 -16.55 -1.24
C PRO A 41 16.30 -16.62 0.28
N GLU A 42 17.09 -15.88 1.08
CA GLU A 42 16.99 -15.87 2.54
C GLU A 42 15.69 -15.21 3.04
N ALA A 43 15.03 -14.40 2.20
CA ALA A 43 13.75 -13.74 2.54
C ALA A 43 12.66 -14.72 2.95
N THR A 44 12.74 -15.99 2.51
CA THR A 44 11.76 -17.03 2.83
C THR A 44 12.04 -17.78 4.14
N LEU A 45 13.18 -17.51 4.78
CA LEU A 45 13.58 -18.18 6.01
C LEU A 45 12.92 -17.55 7.23
N ALA A 46 12.57 -18.38 8.22
CA ALA A 46 12.05 -17.89 9.50
C ALA A 46 13.03 -16.97 10.24
N ARG A 47 14.34 -17.16 10.00
CA ARG A 47 15.42 -16.30 10.48
C ARG A 47 16.41 -16.06 9.34
N PRO A 48 16.19 -15.03 8.49
CA PRO A 48 17.03 -14.74 7.33
C PRO A 48 18.47 -14.46 7.73
N ARG A 49 18.67 -13.72 8.83
CA ARG A 49 19.99 -13.32 9.31
C ARG A 49 20.18 -13.75 10.77
N PRO A 50 21.07 -14.70 11.07
CA PRO A 50 21.32 -15.12 12.45
C PRO A 50 21.92 -14.01 13.31
N ASP A 51 22.68 -13.12 12.69
CA ASP A 51 23.42 -12.02 13.31
C ASP A 51 22.59 -10.74 13.51
N ALA A 52 21.36 -10.68 12.97
CA ALA A 52 20.51 -9.49 13.02
C ALA A 52 19.06 -9.83 13.40
N ASP A 53 18.44 -9.01 14.26
CA ASP A 53 17.00 -9.14 14.53
C ASP A 53 16.18 -8.44 13.45
N MET A 54 15.76 -9.20 12.45
CA MET A 54 14.92 -8.72 11.35
C MET A 54 13.45 -9.17 11.46
N ARG A 55 13.03 -9.71 12.61
CA ARG A 55 11.70 -10.33 12.76
C ARG A 55 10.55 -9.36 12.42
N SER A 56 10.65 -8.12 12.89
CA SER A 56 9.65 -7.08 12.60
C SER A 56 9.60 -6.75 11.12
N MET A 57 10.75 -6.54 10.48
CA MET A 57 10.84 -6.23 9.05
C MET A 57 10.29 -7.37 8.19
N HIS A 58 10.66 -8.61 8.49
CA HIS A 58 10.14 -9.78 7.79
C HIS A 58 8.61 -9.93 7.97
N ARG A 59 8.09 -9.64 9.17
CA ARG A 59 6.64 -9.60 9.40
C ARG A 59 5.97 -8.51 8.56
N GLU A 60 6.56 -7.31 8.50
CA GLU A 60 6.04 -6.21 7.68
C GLU A 60 6.07 -6.56 6.20
N ALA A 61 7.13 -7.23 5.71
CA ALA A 61 7.21 -7.68 4.33
C ALA A 61 6.07 -8.62 3.95
N MET A 62 5.78 -9.60 4.81
CA MET A 62 4.62 -10.49 4.64
C MET A 62 3.29 -9.75 4.74
N TRP A 63 3.17 -8.83 5.70
CA TRP A 63 1.96 -8.03 5.88
C TRP A 63 1.68 -7.10 4.70
N SER A 64 2.73 -6.57 4.06
CA SER A 64 2.65 -5.65 2.92
C SER A 64 1.82 -6.22 1.77
N ARG A 65 1.83 -7.55 1.58
CA ARG A 65 1.06 -8.24 0.53
C ARG A 65 -0.45 -8.04 0.67
N SER A 66 -0.91 -7.78 1.89
CA SER A 66 -2.33 -7.58 2.18
C SER A 66 -2.83 -6.17 1.81
N VAL A 67 -1.96 -5.16 1.77
CA VAL A 67 -2.34 -3.73 1.75
C VAL A 67 -3.02 -3.29 0.44
N THR A 68 -2.82 -4.06 -0.62
CA THR A 68 -3.47 -3.85 -1.91
C THR A 68 -4.86 -4.49 -2.00
N ILE A 69 -5.31 -5.19 -0.96
CA ILE A 69 -6.56 -5.95 -0.90
C ILE A 69 -7.53 -5.35 0.12
N TRP A 70 -7.12 -5.23 1.39
CA TRP A 70 -8.01 -4.75 2.44
C TRP A 70 -8.26 -3.23 2.32
N GLY A 71 -9.39 -2.77 2.86
CA GLY A 71 -9.81 -1.36 2.74
C GLY A 71 -10.18 -0.95 1.31
N GLY A 72 -10.55 -1.93 0.48
CA GLY A 72 -10.81 -1.75 -0.96
C GLY A 72 -9.63 -2.21 -1.81
N SER A 73 -9.86 -3.21 -2.66
CA SER A 73 -8.79 -3.74 -3.52
C SER A 73 -8.29 -2.69 -4.51
N SER A 74 -7.05 -2.85 -4.98
CA SER A 74 -6.46 -1.92 -5.95
C SER A 74 -7.25 -1.85 -7.26
N GLN A 75 -8.00 -2.91 -7.62
CA GLN A 75 -8.95 -2.89 -8.72
C GLN A 75 -10.13 -1.96 -8.42
N VAL A 76 -10.77 -2.13 -7.25
CA VAL A 76 -11.90 -1.29 -6.82
C VAL A 76 -11.50 0.18 -6.73
N GLN A 77 -10.33 0.48 -6.16
CA GLN A 77 -9.86 1.86 -6.08
C GLN A 77 -9.63 2.47 -7.48
N ARG A 78 -9.11 1.71 -8.44
CA ARG A 78 -8.95 2.18 -9.83
C ARG A 78 -10.29 2.42 -10.51
N THR A 79 -11.29 1.58 -10.25
CA THR A 79 -12.68 1.82 -10.72
C THR A 79 -13.24 3.11 -10.13
N ILE A 80 -13.06 3.36 -8.84
CA ILE A 80 -13.51 4.62 -8.20
C ILE A 80 -12.84 5.83 -8.87
N VAL A 81 -11.53 5.77 -9.10
CA VAL A 81 -10.79 6.85 -9.79
C VAL A 81 -11.32 7.05 -11.21
N ALA A 82 -11.51 5.97 -11.97
CA ALA A 82 -12.03 6.03 -13.33
C ALA A 82 -13.42 6.71 -13.38
N GLU A 83 -14.36 6.26 -12.56
CA GLU A 83 -15.74 6.74 -12.59
C GLU A 83 -15.90 8.12 -11.95
N ARG A 84 -15.32 8.34 -10.77
CA ARG A 84 -15.64 9.49 -9.92
C ARG A 84 -14.63 10.63 -9.98
N VAL A 85 -13.40 10.34 -10.40
CA VAL A 85 -12.36 11.37 -10.58
C VAL A 85 -12.22 11.73 -12.05
N LEU A 86 -12.19 10.72 -12.94
CA LEU A 86 -12.00 10.93 -14.38
C LEU A 86 -13.31 11.02 -15.18
N GLY A 87 -14.46 10.72 -14.57
CA GLY A 87 -15.78 10.80 -15.23
C GLY A 87 -15.99 9.78 -16.34
N LEU A 88 -15.28 8.65 -16.31
CA LEU A 88 -15.41 7.59 -17.31
C LEU A 88 -16.74 6.83 -17.14
N PRO A 89 -17.36 6.37 -18.23
CA PRO A 89 -18.56 5.54 -18.17
C PRO A 89 -18.26 4.16 -17.56
N ARG A 90 -19.31 3.52 -17.03
CA ARG A 90 -19.27 2.18 -16.45
C ARG A 90 -19.27 1.07 -17.49
#